data_AF-A0A8T7BCI9-F1
#
_entry.id   AF-A0A8T7BCI9-F1
#
_cell.length_a   1.000
_cell.length_b   1.000
_cell.length_c   1.000
_cell.angle_alpha   90.00
_cell.angle_beta   90.00
_cell.angle_gamma   90.00
#
_symmetry.space_group_name_H-M   'P 1'
#
loop_
_entity.id
_entity.type
_entity.pdbx_description
1 polymer ?
#
loop_
_entity_poly.entity_id
_entity_poly.type
_entity_poly.pdbx_seq_one_letter_code
_entity_poly.pdbx_strand_id
1 'polypeptide(L)'
;QAWSLHVDNESRLTGVPQLALDHAREEAKLRDLDGWVFTLDIPSYRAILSNADDRELRAEMYQARTTRASDQGPHDPKWDNTDLILEILKLRQEAAQLLGYPNYVEMSLAKKMAPDADTVMNFLQELIDKAKPVAQRELDDLQAFAQPDLGEPLQAWDIGYYAEKLKEQRLQFDDEALRPYFQLDKVMATMFDIAEKLFGVSISETEPVNRWHDDVKLYRVVDEQNNERGQFYVDLYTRKKKRGGAWMDSCFGRIDIGDQKQQPITYLNCNFMPANEGKPALLTHGDVETLFHEFGHNLHGLLTKVDYPSIAGTNGVAWDAVELPSQFMENFIWQPEVLRQMSSHYETGEPLPEDKIEGLLKSRVFHSGMHVTRQLSFGWLDLQLHLNSIDNDSLNQIVHDSITNTSVTPVPDFNRFANAFNHIFEGGYAAGYYSYLWADVLAADAYSAFQENGLLDKDTGRKFLHEILEVGGSREAMDAFKAFRGREPKPDALLRQLALVDAADDSTIGI
;
A
#
# COMPACT_ATOMS: atom_id res chain seq x y z
N GLN A 1 9.99 23.15 0.65
CA GLN A 1 8.81 22.99 -0.23
C GLN A 1 8.43 24.34 -0.80
N ALA A 2 7.94 24.40 -2.04
CA ALA A 2 7.58 25.65 -2.71
C ALA A 2 6.18 26.18 -2.34
N TRP A 3 5.28 25.31 -1.87
CA TRP A 3 3.96 25.68 -1.36
C TRP A 3 3.91 25.70 0.15
N SER A 4 3.12 26.64 0.67
CA SER A 4 2.61 26.62 2.04
C SER A 4 1.35 27.46 2.10
N LEU A 5 0.39 27.06 2.92
CA LEU A 5 -0.78 27.86 3.24
C LEU A 5 -0.63 28.40 4.66
N HIS A 6 -0.47 29.72 4.76
CA HIS A 6 -0.48 30.43 6.03
C HIS A 6 -1.93 30.78 6.39
N VAL A 7 -2.35 30.35 7.57
CA VAL A 7 -3.65 30.67 8.15
C VAL A 7 -3.40 31.42 9.45
N ASP A 8 -3.91 32.65 9.55
CA ASP A 8 -3.83 33.50 10.74
C ASP A 8 -5.17 33.57 11.50
N ASN A 9 -6.28 33.22 10.84
CA ASN A 9 -7.60 33.13 11.43
C ASN A 9 -7.92 31.71 11.93
N GLU A 10 -7.88 31.53 13.25
CA GLU A 10 -8.22 30.26 13.93
C GLU A 10 -9.63 29.73 13.59
N SER A 11 -10.57 30.61 13.24
CA SER A 11 -11.95 30.18 12.91
C SER A 11 -12.02 29.33 11.64
N ARG A 12 -11.01 29.38 10.75
CA ARG A 12 -10.92 28.50 9.57
C ARG A 12 -10.46 27.08 9.91
N LEU A 13 -9.99 26.86 11.14
CA LEU A 13 -9.33 25.63 11.57
C LEU A 13 -10.22 24.75 12.47
N THR A 14 -11.51 25.03 12.55
CA THR A 14 -12.44 24.18 13.31
C THR A 14 -12.50 22.78 12.69
N GLY A 15 -12.58 21.77 13.57
CA GLY A 15 -12.53 20.35 13.18
C GLY A 15 -11.11 19.80 12.96
N VAL A 16 -10.11 20.63 12.68
CA VAL A 16 -8.73 20.15 12.45
C VAL A 16 -8.14 19.56 13.76
N PRO A 17 -7.56 18.33 13.73
CA PRO A 17 -7.01 17.70 14.93
C PRO A 17 -5.90 18.52 15.59
N GLN A 18 -5.88 18.55 16.92
CA GLN A 18 -4.92 19.36 17.69
C GLN A 18 -3.46 19.04 17.32
N LEU A 19 -3.12 17.77 17.10
CA LEU A 19 -1.78 17.37 16.67
C LEU A 19 -1.37 18.01 15.33
N ALA A 20 -2.30 18.10 14.38
CA ALA A 20 -2.05 18.76 13.10
C ALA A 20 -1.90 20.28 13.27
N LEU A 21 -2.69 20.89 14.16
CA LEU A 21 -2.55 22.31 14.51
C LEU A 21 -1.20 22.60 15.16
N ASP A 22 -0.73 21.76 16.07
CA ASP A 22 0.56 21.95 16.73
C ASP A 22 1.72 21.82 15.75
N HIS A 23 1.68 20.83 14.85
CA HIS A 23 2.65 20.74 13.76
C HIS A 23 2.62 21.97 12.85
N ALA A 24 1.43 22.47 12.49
CA ALA A 24 1.31 23.66 11.65
C ALA A 24 1.83 24.93 12.34
N ARG A 25 1.70 25.05 13.67
CA ARG A 25 2.32 26.15 14.45
C ARG A 25 3.84 26.06 14.46
N GLU A 26 4.40 24.86 14.58
CA GLU A 26 5.85 24.67 14.48
C GLU A 26 6.37 25.01 13.08
N GLU A 27 5.65 24.60 12.02
CA GLU A 27 5.98 25.00 10.64
C GLU A 27 5.91 26.53 10.43
N ALA A 28 4.98 27.21 11.09
CA ALA A 28 4.87 28.68 11.07
C ALA A 28 6.09 29.34 11.74
N LYS A 29 6.47 28.88 12.94
CA LYS A 29 7.66 29.35 13.66
C LYS A 29 8.94 29.17 12.84
N LEU A 30 9.09 28.03 12.14
CA LEU A 30 10.23 27.76 11.26
C LEU A 30 10.34 28.74 10.07
N ARG A 31 9.25 29.45 9.75
CA ARG A 31 9.16 30.43 8.67
C ARG A 31 9.06 31.87 9.17
N ASP A 32 9.27 32.09 10.46
CA ASP A 32 9.10 33.40 11.11
C ASP A 32 7.70 34.01 10.87
N LEU A 33 6.66 33.16 10.87
CA LEU A 33 5.26 33.54 10.73
C LEU A 33 4.48 33.22 12.02
N ASP A 34 3.50 34.08 12.35
CA ASP A 34 2.51 33.80 13.40
C ASP A 34 1.41 32.85 12.89
N GLY A 35 0.61 32.26 13.77
CA GLY A 35 -0.52 31.40 13.39
C GLY A 35 -0.09 29.99 12.96
N TRP A 36 -0.62 29.51 11.83
CA TRP A 36 -0.45 28.13 11.37
C TRP A 36 0.01 28.08 9.91
N VAL A 37 0.95 27.20 9.61
CA VAL A 37 1.38 26.93 8.24
C VAL A 37 1.14 25.46 7.89
N PHE A 38 0.32 25.24 6.88
CA PHE A 38 0.06 23.91 6.32
C PHE A 38 0.86 23.68 5.04
N THR A 39 1.27 22.43 4.83
CA THR A 39 1.99 22.00 3.63
C THR A 39 1.21 20.94 2.85
N LEU A 40 1.71 20.58 1.67
CA LEU A 40 1.16 19.53 0.82
C LEU A 40 1.69 18.12 1.16
N ASP A 41 2.42 17.98 2.27
CA ASP A 41 2.77 16.65 2.80
C ASP A 41 1.50 15.90 3.19
N ILE A 42 1.49 14.59 2.93
CA ILE A 42 0.29 13.77 3.10
C ILE A 42 -0.36 13.90 4.49
N PRO A 43 0.38 13.91 5.63
CA PRO A 43 -0.24 14.09 6.94
C PRO A 43 -0.95 15.44 7.10
N SER A 44 -0.31 16.54 6.66
CA SER A 44 -0.89 17.89 6.69
C SER A 44 -2.11 17.99 5.76
N TYR A 45 -1.95 17.51 4.52
CA TYR A 45 -3.02 17.48 3.52
C TYR A 45 -4.25 16.69 3.98
N ARG A 46 -4.05 15.46 4.47
CA ARG A 46 -5.14 14.59 4.93
C ARG A 46 -5.83 15.18 6.15
N ALA A 47 -5.09 15.77 7.10
CA ALA A 47 -5.68 16.40 8.28
C ALA A 47 -6.70 17.48 7.91
N ILE A 48 -6.41 18.32 6.91
CA ILE A 48 -7.37 19.32 6.41
C ILE A 48 -8.52 18.66 5.67
N LEU A 49 -8.22 17.83 4.65
CA LEU A 49 -9.25 17.29 3.75
C LEU A 49 -10.26 16.38 4.44
N SER A 50 -9.85 15.71 5.53
CA SER A 50 -10.70 14.80 6.29
C SER A 50 -11.44 15.48 7.45
N ASN A 51 -10.97 16.62 7.97
CA ASN A 51 -11.47 17.14 9.25
C ASN A 51 -11.83 18.63 9.28
N ALA A 52 -11.25 19.47 8.40
CA ALA A 52 -11.52 20.90 8.46
C ALA A 52 -12.97 21.20 8.07
N ASP A 53 -13.73 21.87 8.94
CA ASP A 53 -15.11 22.25 8.64
C ASP A 53 -15.18 23.32 7.54
N ASP A 54 -14.16 24.18 7.45
CA ASP A 54 -14.01 25.16 6.39
C ASP A 54 -13.82 24.47 5.03
N ARG A 55 -14.89 24.48 4.23
CA ARG A 55 -14.92 23.88 2.90
C ARG A 55 -14.01 24.59 1.91
N GLU A 56 -13.83 25.91 2.02
CA GLU A 56 -12.93 26.66 1.15
C GLU A 56 -11.47 26.29 1.46
N LEU A 57 -11.13 26.10 2.73
CA LEU A 57 -9.82 25.58 3.14
C LEU A 57 -9.54 24.19 2.56
N ARG A 58 -10.55 23.29 2.56
CA ARG A 58 -10.45 21.98 1.90
C ARG A 58 -10.23 22.11 0.39
N ALA A 59 -10.99 22.98 -0.29
CA ALA A 59 -10.88 23.22 -1.72
C ALA A 59 -9.50 23.78 -2.11
N GLU A 60 -8.99 24.76 -1.36
CA GLU A 60 -7.68 25.38 -1.57
C GLU A 60 -6.54 24.35 -1.44
N MET A 61 -6.55 23.55 -0.38
CA MET A 61 -5.58 22.47 -0.17
C MET A 61 -5.69 21.38 -1.25
N TYR A 62 -6.91 20.99 -1.64
CA TYR A 62 -7.14 20.04 -2.72
C TYR A 62 -6.54 20.52 -4.04
N GLN A 63 -6.91 21.73 -4.46
CA GLN A 63 -6.44 22.31 -5.72
C GLN A 63 -4.92 22.38 -5.72
N ALA A 64 -4.30 22.95 -4.69
CA ALA A 64 -2.85 23.05 -4.58
C ALA A 64 -2.15 21.68 -4.66
N ARG A 65 -2.72 20.61 -4.07
CA ARG A 65 -2.16 19.26 -4.12
C ARG A 65 -2.28 18.61 -5.50
N THR A 66 -3.44 18.77 -6.14
CA THR A 66 -3.80 18.15 -7.43
C THR A 66 -3.12 18.86 -8.61
N THR A 67 -2.72 20.12 -8.46
CA THR A 67 -2.05 20.90 -9.51
C THR A 67 -0.54 21.04 -9.31
N ARG A 68 0.07 20.23 -8.43
CA ARG A 68 1.52 20.25 -8.25
C ARG A 68 2.25 19.96 -9.56
N ALA A 69 3.34 20.70 -9.78
CA ALA A 69 4.22 20.55 -10.94
C ALA A 69 3.49 20.66 -12.28
N SER A 70 2.52 21.58 -12.38
CA SER A 70 1.70 21.77 -13.58
C SER A 70 1.45 23.24 -13.91
N ASP A 71 0.92 23.49 -15.09
CA ASP A 71 0.41 24.76 -15.59
C ASP A 71 -0.70 25.38 -14.73
N GLN A 72 -1.41 24.55 -13.95
CA GLN A 72 -2.49 24.98 -13.04
C GLN A 72 -2.01 25.14 -11.59
N GLY A 73 -0.72 24.90 -11.33
CA GLY A 73 -0.14 24.95 -10.00
C GLY A 73 -0.02 26.37 -9.45
N PRO A 74 -0.12 26.59 -8.13
CA PRO A 74 0.18 27.87 -7.49
C PRO A 74 1.69 28.22 -7.51
N HIS A 75 2.48 27.60 -8.38
CA HIS A 75 3.93 27.59 -8.36
C HIS A 75 4.55 28.20 -9.61
N ASP A 76 5.82 28.57 -9.47
CA ASP A 76 6.66 29.02 -10.57
C ASP A 76 6.60 27.99 -11.73
N PRO A 77 6.26 28.40 -12.96
CA PRO A 77 6.18 27.52 -14.13
C PRO A 77 7.43 26.67 -14.39
N LYS A 78 8.59 27.04 -13.83
CA LYS A 78 9.81 26.21 -13.90
C LYS A 78 9.67 24.82 -13.26
N TRP A 79 8.65 24.62 -12.41
CA TRP A 79 8.36 23.34 -11.77
C TRP A 79 7.36 22.49 -12.55
N ASP A 80 6.87 22.96 -13.70
CA ASP A 80 5.95 22.21 -14.54
C ASP A 80 6.64 20.98 -15.15
N ASN A 81 6.09 19.81 -14.89
CA ASN A 81 6.58 18.52 -15.39
C ASN A 81 5.98 18.13 -16.75
N THR A 82 5.06 18.92 -17.33
CA THR A 82 4.35 18.56 -18.57
C THR A 82 5.31 18.22 -19.71
N ASP A 83 6.26 19.11 -20.02
CA ASP A 83 7.23 18.89 -21.09
C ASP A 83 8.16 17.69 -20.82
N LEU A 84 8.58 17.51 -19.55
CA LEU A 84 9.39 16.37 -19.13
C LEU A 84 8.64 15.05 -19.30
N ILE A 85 7.36 15.01 -18.95
CA ILE A 85 6.50 13.83 -19.11
C ILE A 85 6.39 13.46 -20.58
N LEU A 86 6.10 14.43 -21.45
CA LEU A 86 6.00 14.18 -22.89
C LEU A 86 7.33 13.68 -23.48
N GLU A 87 8.46 14.24 -23.05
CA GLU A 87 9.78 13.75 -23.44
C GLU A 87 10.03 12.31 -22.97
N ILE A 88 9.69 11.98 -21.71
CA ILE A 88 9.83 10.63 -21.17
C ILE A 88 8.98 9.62 -21.95
N LEU A 89 7.71 9.92 -22.22
CA LEU A 89 6.80 9.04 -22.96
C LEU A 89 7.32 8.80 -24.39
N LYS A 90 7.77 9.86 -25.06
CA LYS A 90 8.38 9.77 -26.39
C LYS A 90 9.63 8.88 -26.38
N LEU A 91 10.57 9.12 -25.46
CA LEU A 91 11.81 8.35 -25.37
C LEU A 91 11.56 6.87 -25.02
N ARG A 92 10.55 6.59 -24.19
CA ARG A 92 10.11 5.22 -23.88
C ARG A 92 9.57 4.50 -25.11
N GLN A 93 8.75 5.19 -25.90
CA GLN A 93 8.23 4.65 -27.15
C GLN A 93 9.36 4.39 -28.17
N GLU A 94 10.31 5.33 -28.30
CA GLU A 94 11.50 5.15 -29.15
C GLU A 94 12.36 3.96 -28.68
N ALA A 95 12.60 3.82 -27.37
CA ALA A 95 13.33 2.70 -26.79
C ALA A 95 12.67 1.35 -27.09
N ALA A 96 11.35 1.26 -26.96
CA ALA A 96 10.58 0.06 -27.27
C ALA A 96 10.75 -0.34 -28.74
N GLN A 97 10.61 0.62 -29.67
CA GLN A 97 10.77 0.39 -31.11
C GLN A 97 12.19 -0.05 -31.47
N LEU A 98 13.23 0.56 -30.87
CA LEU A 98 14.63 0.16 -31.08
C LEU A 98 14.91 -1.27 -30.64
N LEU A 99 14.19 -1.76 -29.63
CA LEU A 99 14.28 -3.13 -29.13
C LEU A 99 13.34 -4.11 -29.84
N GLY A 100 12.55 -3.65 -30.82
CA GLY A 100 11.65 -4.48 -31.62
C GLY A 100 10.27 -4.70 -31.00
N TYR A 101 9.91 -3.98 -29.94
CA TYR A 101 8.56 -4.00 -29.36
C TYR A 101 7.66 -2.95 -30.04
N PRO A 102 6.34 -3.20 -30.15
CA PRO A 102 5.41 -2.25 -30.77
C PRO A 102 5.18 -0.99 -29.92
N ASN A 103 5.23 -1.12 -28.59
CA ASN A 103 5.03 -0.03 -27.63
C ASN A 103 5.76 -0.33 -26.32
N TYR A 104 5.81 0.65 -25.41
CA TYR A 104 6.51 0.52 -24.14
C TYR A 104 5.84 -0.49 -23.18
N VAL A 105 4.52 -0.71 -23.28
CA VAL A 105 3.82 -1.72 -22.47
C VAL A 105 4.35 -3.11 -22.77
N GLU A 106 4.41 -3.52 -24.04
CA GLU A 106 4.94 -4.83 -24.43
C GLU A 106 6.41 -5.01 -24.02
N MET A 107 7.22 -3.94 -24.14
CA MET A 107 8.60 -3.95 -23.63
C MET A 107 8.66 -4.15 -22.11
N SER A 108 7.76 -3.49 -21.38
CA SER A 108 7.68 -3.56 -19.91
C SER A 108 7.19 -4.92 -19.42
N LEU A 109 6.27 -5.56 -20.16
CA LEU A 109 5.70 -6.87 -19.85
C LEU A 109 6.64 -8.03 -20.13
N ALA A 110 7.64 -7.86 -21.00
CA ALA A 110 8.62 -8.91 -21.33
C ALA A 110 9.42 -9.45 -20.12
N LYS A 111 9.35 -8.80 -18.95
CA LYS A 111 9.97 -9.23 -17.68
C LYS A 111 8.94 -9.37 -16.54
N LYS A 112 7.64 -9.41 -16.87
CA LYS A 112 6.53 -9.52 -15.93
C LYS A 112 5.79 -10.84 -16.11
N MET A 113 4.92 -11.15 -15.16
CA MET A 113 4.08 -12.35 -15.13
C MET A 113 2.93 -12.25 -16.13
N ALA A 114 2.34 -11.06 -16.29
CA ALA A 114 1.31 -10.85 -17.29
C ALA A 114 1.90 -11.00 -18.72
N PRO A 115 1.26 -11.79 -19.59
CA PRO A 115 1.87 -12.22 -20.86
C PRO A 115 1.84 -11.14 -21.95
N ASP A 116 0.85 -10.24 -21.94
CA ASP A 116 0.60 -9.24 -22.97
C ASP A 116 -0.31 -8.12 -22.45
N ALA A 117 -0.39 -7.01 -23.21
CA ALA A 117 -1.17 -5.84 -22.82
C ALA A 117 -2.68 -6.13 -22.75
N ASP A 118 -3.20 -6.96 -23.65
CA ASP A 118 -4.63 -7.33 -23.69
C ASP A 118 -5.05 -8.04 -22.41
N THR A 119 -4.22 -8.93 -21.88
CA THR A 119 -4.48 -9.64 -20.63
C THR A 119 -4.59 -8.67 -19.46
N VAL A 120 -3.68 -7.70 -19.36
CA VAL A 120 -3.70 -6.68 -18.29
C VAL A 120 -4.91 -5.76 -18.43
N MET A 121 -5.23 -5.32 -19.64
CA MET A 121 -6.37 -4.45 -19.90
C MET A 121 -7.70 -5.15 -19.57
N ASN A 122 -7.84 -6.42 -19.95
CA ASN A 122 -9.02 -7.23 -19.62
C ASN A 122 -9.14 -7.45 -18.10
N PHE A 123 -8.01 -7.72 -17.43
CA PHE A 123 -7.96 -7.84 -15.97
C PHE A 123 -8.46 -6.58 -15.27
N LEU A 124 -7.95 -5.40 -15.67
CA LEU A 124 -8.40 -4.12 -15.11
C LEU A 124 -9.88 -3.88 -15.41
N GLN A 125 -10.34 -4.16 -16.64
CA GLN A 125 -11.73 -3.97 -17.04
C GLN A 125 -12.69 -4.85 -16.24
N GLU A 126 -12.35 -6.13 -16.01
CA GLU A 126 -13.18 -7.03 -15.19
C GLU A 126 -13.34 -6.51 -13.76
N LEU A 127 -12.25 -6.03 -13.15
CA LEU A 127 -12.30 -5.42 -11.82
C LEU A 127 -13.11 -4.12 -11.81
N ILE A 128 -12.99 -3.27 -12.85
CA ILE A 128 -13.79 -2.05 -12.99
C ILE A 128 -15.28 -2.40 -13.06
N ASP A 129 -15.66 -3.39 -13.87
CA ASP A 129 -17.06 -3.79 -14.07
C ASP A 129 -17.71 -4.29 -12.77
N LYS A 130 -16.93 -4.90 -11.88
CA LYS A 130 -17.38 -5.34 -10.55
C LYS A 130 -17.36 -4.22 -9.51
N ALA A 131 -16.32 -3.39 -9.48
CA ALA A 131 -16.11 -2.39 -8.45
C ALA A 131 -16.93 -1.11 -8.65
N LYS A 132 -17.12 -0.65 -9.90
CA LYS A 132 -17.77 0.62 -10.22
C LYS A 132 -19.24 0.70 -9.77
N PRO A 133 -20.08 -0.34 -9.91
CA PRO A 133 -21.43 -0.33 -9.35
C PRO A 133 -21.45 -0.19 -7.82
N VAL A 134 -20.49 -0.80 -7.12
CA VAL A 134 -20.36 -0.66 -5.66
C VAL A 134 -19.93 0.75 -5.30
N ALA A 135 -18.89 1.27 -5.96
CA ALA A 135 -18.41 2.63 -5.79
C ALA A 135 -19.52 3.68 -6.01
N GLN A 136 -20.38 3.48 -7.03
CA GLN A 136 -21.49 4.39 -7.28
C GLN A 136 -22.50 4.39 -6.14
N ARG A 137 -22.87 3.22 -5.59
CA ARG A 137 -23.76 3.14 -4.43
C ARG A 137 -23.16 3.84 -3.21
N GLU A 138 -21.86 3.65 -2.97
CA GLU A 138 -21.14 4.32 -1.88
C GLU A 138 -21.12 5.85 -2.06
N LEU A 139 -20.89 6.34 -3.28
CA LEU A 139 -20.93 7.77 -3.58
C LEU A 139 -22.33 8.36 -3.43
N ASP A 140 -23.37 7.67 -3.92
CA ASP A 140 -24.76 8.10 -3.79
C ASP A 140 -25.18 8.21 -2.32
N ASP A 141 -24.73 7.26 -1.51
CA ASP A 141 -24.96 7.21 -0.08
C ASP A 141 -24.20 8.32 0.67
N LEU A 142 -22.95 8.57 0.27
CA LEU A 142 -22.17 9.70 0.77
C LEU A 142 -22.82 11.05 0.41
N GLN A 143 -23.34 11.19 -0.82
CA GLN A 143 -24.08 12.37 -1.26
C GLN A 143 -25.36 12.55 -0.44
N ALA A 144 -26.11 11.47 -0.19
CA ALA A 144 -27.32 11.52 0.63
C ALA A 144 -27.01 11.94 2.08
N PHE A 145 -25.91 11.45 2.65
CA PHE A 145 -25.44 11.85 3.97
C PHE A 145 -25.02 13.32 4.03
N ALA A 146 -24.33 13.82 3.01
CA ALA A 146 -23.86 15.21 2.93
C ALA A 146 -24.95 16.23 2.60
N GLN A 147 -26.05 15.80 1.97
CA GLN A 147 -27.08 16.68 1.43
C GLN A 147 -27.68 17.69 2.45
N PRO A 148 -27.99 17.31 3.71
CA PRO A 148 -28.53 18.25 4.70
C PRO A 148 -27.54 19.37 5.08
N ASP A 149 -26.24 19.08 5.05
CA ASP A 149 -25.18 20.02 5.42
C ASP A 149 -24.75 20.89 4.23
N LEU A 150 -24.65 20.29 3.03
CA LEU A 150 -24.03 20.93 1.85
C LEU A 150 -25.04 21.65 0.95
N GLY A 151 -26.22 21.06 0.74
CA GLY A 151 -27.25 21.59 -0.16
C GLY A 151 -26.92 21.51 -1.67
N GLU A 152 -25.73 21.04 -2.06
CA GLU A 152 -25.27 20.91 -3.45
C GLU A 152 -24.48 19.61 -3.68
N PRO A 153 -24.12 19.25 -4.94
CA PRO A 153 -23.35 18.04 -5.22
C PRO A 153 -21.95 18.07 -4.59
N LEU A 154 -21.52 16.92 -4.07
CA LEU A 154 -20.17 16.70 -3.56
C LEU A 154 -19.13 17.03 -4.62
N GLN A 155 -18.09 17.76 -4.19
CA GLN A 155 -16.89 17.98 -4.96
C GLN A 155 -15.76 17.06 -4.48
N ALA A 156 -14.67 16.96 -5.24
CA ALA A 156 -13.56 16.07 -4.90
C ALA A 156 -12.93 16.36 -3.52
N TRP A 157 -12.97 17.62 -3.08
CA TRP A 157 -12.50 18.07 -1.76
C TRP A 157 -13.50 17.86 -0.62
N ASP A 158 -14.71 17.40 -0.92
CA ASP A 158 -15.73 17.07 0.08
C ASP A 158 -15.72 15.58 0.44
N ILE A 159 -15.24 14.71 -0.46
CA ILE A 159 -15.27 13.25 -0.30
C ILE A 159 -14.62 12.80 1.01
N GLY A 160 -13.38 13.24 1.29
CA GLY A 160 -12.66 12.83 2.50
C GLY A 160 -13.37 13.24 3.80
N TYR A 161 -13.85 14.48 3.85
CA TYR A 161 -14.52 15.04 5.03
C TYR A 161 -15.83 14.32 5.36
N TYR A 162 -16.72 14.15 4.37
CA TYR A 162 -17.98 13.45 4.60
C TYR A 162 -17.76 11.95 4.79
N ALA A 163 -16.72 11.36 4.19
CA ALA A 163 -16.42 9.95 4.39
C ALA A 163 -16.03 9.66 5.84
N GLU A 164 -15.18 10.49 6.46
CA GLU A 164 -14.85 10.34 7.88
C GLU A 164 -16.09 10.52 8.77
N LYS A 165 -16.89 11.57 8.56
CA LYS A 165 -18.13 11.79 9.31
C LYS A 165 -19.11 10.61 9.18
N LEU A 166 -19.27 10.07 7.98
CA LEU A 166 -20.14 8.93 7.71
C LEU A 166 -19.60 7.67 8.39
N LYS A 167 -18.28 7.46 8.36
CA LYS A 167 -17.58 6.37 9.02
C LYS A 167 -17.77 6.43 10.53
N GLU A 168 -17.55 7.58 11.14
CA GLU A 168 -17.77 7.83 12.58
C GLU A 168 -19.21 7.54 12.97
N GLN A 169 -20.20 8.05 12.21
CA GLN A 169 -21.62 7.84 12.51
C GLN A 169 -22.03 6.36 12.44
N ARG A 170 -21.56 5.64 11.42
CA ARG A 170 -22.02 4.26 11.13
C ARG A 170 -21.26 3.21 11.90
N LEU A 171 -19.94 3.36 11.98
CA LEU A 171 -19.09 2.34 12.58
C LEU A 171 -18.90 2.57 14.07
N GLN A 172 -19.11 3.80 14.57
CA GLN A 172 -18.80 4.19 15.95
C GLN A 172 -17.40 3.71 16.36
N PHE A 173 -16.47 3.75 15.42
CA PHE A 173 -15.16 3.12 15.50
C PHE A 173 -14.08 4.17 15.30
N ASP A 174 -13.14 4.19 16.24
CA ASP A 174 -11.94 5.01 16.20
C ASP A 174 -10.72 4.06 16.19
N ASP A 175 -9.94 4.10 15.11
CA ASP A 175 -8.72 3.29 14.97
C ASP A 175 -7.68 3.68 16.04
N GLU A 176 -7.63 4.95 16.43
CA GLU A 176 -6.71 5.42 17.46
C GLU A 176 -7.07 4.83 18.84
N ALA A 177 -8.34 4.51 19.08
CA ALA A 177 -8.79 3.80 20.28
C ALA A 177 -8.32 2.33 20.33
N LEU A 178 -7.75 1.79 19.25
CA LEU A 178 -7.07 0.50 19.24
C LEU A 178 -5.60 0.58 19.59
N ARG A 179 -4.94 1.73 19.42
CA ARG A 179 -3.51 1.89 19.64
C ARG A 179 -3.02 1.33 20.98
N PRO A 180 -3.73 1.52 22.12
CA PRO A 180 -3.32 0.94 23.40
C PRO A 180 -3.23 -0.60 23.45
N TYR A 181 -3.80 -1.30 22.47
CA TYR A 181 -3.85 -2.76 22.43
C TYR A 181 -2.74 -3.38 21.56
N PHE A 182 -2.15 -2.64 20.63
CA PHE A 182 -1.13 -3.16 19.71
C PHE A 182 0.27 -2.75 20.16
N GLN A 183 0.79 -3.46 21.16
CA GLN A 183 2.16 -3.31 21.63
C GLN A 183 3.12 -3.94 20.61
N LEU A 184 4.13 -3.19 20.16
CA LEU A 184 5.06 -3.64 19.12
C LEU A 184 5.67 -5.02 19.42
N ASP A 185 6.14 -5.27 20.64
CA ASP A 185 6.75 -6.54 21.00
C ASP A 185 5.78 -7.72 20.89
N LYS A 186 4.49 -7.51 21.22
CA LYS A 186 3.44 -8.54 21.11
C LYS A 186 3.06 -8.80 19.65
N VAL A 187 3.01 -7.74 18.84
CA VAL A 187 2.78 -7.82 17.40
C VAL A 187 3.92 -8.59 16.72
N MET A 188 5.18 -8.23 17.01
CA MET A 188 6.37 -8.92 16.51
C MET A 188 6.40 -10.40 16.91
N ALA A 189 6.10 -10.71 18.17
CA ALA A 189 6.02 -12.09 18.64
C ALA A 189 4.96 -12.89 17.88
N THR A 190 3.76 -12.33 17.70
CA THR A 190 2.68 -13.00 16.95
C THR A 190 3.05 -13.19 15.48
N MET A 191 3.70 -12.20 14.86
CA MET A 191 4.20 -12.28 13.49
C MET A 191 5.22 -13.42 13.33
N PHE A 192 6.14 -13.57 14.29
CA PHE A 192 7.11 -14.66 14.30
C PHE A 192 6.44 -16.02 14.55
N ASP A 193 5.45 -16.10 15.45
CA ASP A 193 4.68 -17.34 15.69
C ASP A 193 3.97 -17.81 14.43
N ILE A 194 3.42 -16.89 13.62
CA ILE A 194 2.79 -17.22 12.34
C ILE A 194 3.84 -17.78 11.38
N ALA A 195 4.99 -17.12 11.22
CA ALA A 195 6.06 -17.63 10.38
C ALA A 195 6.60 -18.99 10.85
N GLU A 196 6.71 -19.22 12.16
CA GLU A 196 7.12 -20.52 12.71
C GLU A 196 6.11 -21.61 12.36
N LYS A 197 4.82 -21.36 12.57
CA LYS A 197 3.75 -22.32 12.28
C LYS A 197 3.67 -22.65 10.79
N LEU A 198 3.71 -21.64 9.92
CA LEU A 198 3.54 -21.80 8.48
C LEU A 198 4.81 -22.31 7.79
N PHE A 199 5.97 -21.78 8.19
CA PHE A 199 7.22 -21.94 7.45
C PHE A 199 8.30 -22.66 8.23
N GLY A 200 8.05 -23.12 9.47
CA GLY A 200 9.02 -23.95 10.22
C GLY A 200 10.34 -23.26 10.44
N VAL A 201 10.26 -21.98 10.75
CA VAL A 201 11.44 -21.18 11.03
C VAL A 201 11.35 -20.69 12.47
N SER A 202 12.49 -20.67 13.15
CA SER A 202 12.60 -20.02 14.46
C SER A 202 13.34 -18.70 14.28
N ILE A 203 12.76 -17.64 14.82
CA ILE A 203 13.28 -16.29 14.72
C ILE A 203 13.65 -15.82 16.12
N SER A 204 14.89 -15.36 16.29
CA SER A 204 15.40 -14.91 17.59
C SER A 204 16.25 -13.65 17.44
N GLU A 205 16.13 -12.74 18.40
CA GLU A 205 16.98 -11.54 18.47
C GLU A 205 18.43 -11.98 18.73
N THR A 206 19.38 -11.33 18.07
CA THR A 206 20.81 -11.56 18.23
C THR A 206 21.56 -10.22 18.19
N GLU A 207 22.78 -10.22 18.71
CA GLU A 207 23.58 -8.99 18.78
C GLU A 207 24.04 -8.56 17.37
N PRO A 208 23.76 -7.31 16.95
CA PRO A 208 24.22 -6.81 15.66
C PRO A 208 25.74 -6.70 15.64
N VAL A 209 26.37 -7.16 14.56
CA VAL A 209 27.82 -6.97 14.34
C VAL A 209 28.16 -5.48 14.27
N ASN A 210 27.30 -4.70 13.61
CA ASN A 210 27.32 -3.23 13.58
C ASN A 210 25.88 -2.71 13.52
N ARG A 211 25.62 -1.54 14.10
CA ARG A 211 24.34 -0.83 13.98
C ARG A 211 24.56 0.64 13.65
N TRP A 212 23.69 1.22 12.83
CA TRP A 212 23.72 2.65 12.48
C TRP A 212 22.86 3.51 13.42
N HIS A 213 22.03 2.89 14.25
CA HIS A 213 21.19 3.54 15.25
C HIS A 213 20.95 2.59 16.43
N ASP A 214 20.73 3.15 17.63
CA ASP A 214 20.57 2.33 18.85
C ASP A 214 19.27 1.51 18.87
N ASP A 215 18.24 1.98 18.16
CA ASP A 215 16.95 1.28 18.02
C ASP A 215 16.99 0.11 17.02
N VAL A 216 18.09 -0.06 16.28
CA VAL A 216 18.20 -1.12 15.27
C VAL A 216 18.48 -2.45 15.95
N LYS A 217 17.60 -3.42 15.71
CA LYS A 217 17.74 -4.80 16.18
C LYS A 217 18.16 -5.72 15.04
N LEU A 218 18.83 -6.82 15.36
CA LEU A 218 19.16 -7.89 14.41
C LEU A 218 18.45 -9.18 14.84
N TYR A 219 17.79 -9.84 13.90
CA TYR A 219 17.15 -11.13 14.12
C TYR A 219 17.81 -12.19 13.26
N ARG A 220 17.96 -13.40 13.82
CA ARG A 220 18.46 -14.59 13.14
C ARG A 220 17.32 -15.54 12.86
N VAL A 221 17.31 -16.10 11.65
CA VAL A 221 16.31 -17.09 11.20
C VAL A 221 16.99 -18.45 10.99
N VAL A 222 16.45 -19.48 11.63
CA VAL A 222 16.90 -20.87 11.45
C VAL A 222 15.73 -21.76 11.04
N ASP A 223 15.99 -22.84 10.29
CA ASP A 223 14.97 -23.85 9.96
C ASP A 223 14.79 -24.89 11.09
N GLU A 224 13.84 -25.82 10.92
CA GLU A 224 13.56 -26.92 11.88
C GLU A 224 14.76 -27.84 12.13
N GLN A 225 15.76 -27.85 11.24
CA GLN A 225 17.01 -28.60 11.41
C GLN A 225 18.12 -27.74 12.03
N ASN A 226 17.80 -26.53 12.48
CA ASN A 226 18.70 -25.56 13.08
C ASN A 226 19.78 -25.05 12.11
N ASN A 227 19.55 -25.12 10.79
CA ASN A 227 20.40 -24.47 9.80
C ASN A 227 20.03 -22.99 9.70
N GLU A 228 21.03 -22.14 9.59
CA GLU A 228 20.81 -20.71 9.39
C GLU A 228 20.27 -20.44 7.98
N ARG A 229 19.12 -19.75 7.94
CA ARG A 229 18.47 -19.30 6.69
C ARG A 229 18.84 -17.86 6.35
N GLY A 230 19.21 -17.06 7.34
CA GLY A 230 19.64 -15.68 7.14
C GLY A 230 19.44 -14.84 8.39
N GLN A 231 19.67 -13.53 8.23
CA GLN A 231 19.51 -12.54 9.29
C GLN A 231 18.83 -11.30 8.75
N PHE A 232 18.12 -10.55 9.59
CA PHE A 232 17.54 -9.28 9.15
C PHE A 232 17.59 -8.21 10.22
N TYR A 233 17.96 -7.01 9.79
CA TYR A 233 17.93 -5.83 10.63
C TYR A 233 16.53 -5.23 10.63
N VAL A 234 16.06 -4.81 11.79
CA VAL A 234 14.76 -4.20 11.99
C VAL A 234 14.95 -2.77 12.50
N ASP A 235 14.46 -1.79 11.74
CA ASP A 235 14.57 -0.36 12.01
C ASP A 235 13.19 0.29 11.86
N LEU A 236 12.46 0.45 12.97
CA LEU A 236 11.01 0.70 12.92
C LEU A 236 10.59 2.15 13.12
N TYR A 237 11.43 2.98 13.74
CA TYR A 237 10.98 4.30 14.20
C TYR A 237 11.33 5.43 13.21
N THR A 238 10.40 6.38 13.12
CA THR A 238 10.62 7.65 12.40
C THR A 238 11.66 8.50 13.11
N ARG A 239 12.55 9.13 12.34
CA ARG A 239 13.56 10.07 12.85
C ARG A 239 14.12 10.95 11.75
N LYS A 240 14.74 12.07 12.14
CA LYS A 240 15.45 12.97 11.22
C LYS A 240 16.48 12.19 10.39
N LYS A 241 16.55 12.48 9.09
CA LYS A 241 17.45 11.87 8.09
C LYS A 241 17.16 10.40 7.73
N LYS A 242 16.06 9.80 8.21
CA LYS A 242 15.53 8.55 7.67
C LYS A 242 14.54 8.86 6.55
N ARG A 243 14.58 8.09 5.46
CA ARG A 243 13.58 8.16 4.38
C ARG A 243 12.20 7.78 4.96
N GLY A 244 11.14 8.48 4.56
CA GLY A 244 9.76 8.13 4.95
C GLY A 244 9.24 6.85 4.28
N GLY A 245 8.07 6.38 4.72
CA GLY A 245 7.43 5.16 4.21
C GLY A 245 7.86 3.89 4.97
N ALA A 246 7.66 2.73 4.37
CA ALA A 246 8.22 1.46 4.80
C ALA A 246 8.85 0.76 3.61
N TRP A 247 9.86 -0.07 3.86
CA TRP A 247 10.50 -0.87 2.81
C TRP A 247 11.34 -2.01 3.38
N MET A 248 11.41 -3.08 2.61
CA MET A 248 12.42 -4.11 2.68
C MET A 248 13.56 -3.78 1.71
N ASP A 249 14.80 -4.08 2.10
CA ASP A 249 15.94 -4.02 1.19
C ASP A 249 16.92 -5.18 1.47
N SER A 250 17.74 -5.54 0.49
CA SER A 250 18.77 -6.57 0.62
C SER A 250 20.11 -5.94 0.99
N CYS A 251 20.70 -6.36 2.11
CA CYS A 251 22.10 -6.08 2.41
C CYS A 251 23.01 -7.01 1.59
N PHE A 252 22.75 -8.31 1.71
CA PHE A 252 23.47 -9.37 1.02
C PHE A 252 22.46 -10.41 0.53
N GLY A 253 22.57 -10.81 -0.73
CA GLY A 253 21.81 -11.94 -1.27
C GLY A 253 22.40 -13.28 -0.85
N ARG A 254 21.59 -14.35 -0.94
CA ARG A 254 22.06 -15.73 -0.77
C ARG A 254 23.05 -16.09 -1.88
N ILE A 255 24.14 -16.77 -1.51
CA ILE A 255 25.12 -17.34 -2.43
C ILE A 255 25.46 -18.75 -1.95
N ASP A 256 25.37 -19.74 -2.82
CA ASP A 256 25.91 -21.09 -2.56
C ASP A 256 26.49 -21.66 -3.87
N ILE A 257 27.60 -21.06 -4.32
CA ILE A 257 28.22 -21.38 -5.61
C ILE A 257 29.67 -21.83 -5.36
N GLY A 258 29.90 -23.13 -5.47
CA GLY A 258 31.23 -23.73 -5.26
C GLY A 258 31.74 -23.45 -3.84
N ASP A 259 32.87 -22.74 -3.73
CA ASP A 259 33.48 -22.38 -2.45
C ASP A 259 32.90 -21.09 -1.84
N GLN A 260 32.01 -20.38 -2.54
CA GLN A 260 31.37 -19.16 -2.04
C GLN A 260 30.03 -19.49 -1.40
N LYS A 261 29.95 -19.32 -0.08
CA LYS A 261 28.74 -19.51 0.70
C LYS A 261 28.42 -18.28 1.52
N GLN A 262 27.20 -17.81 1.42
CA GLN A 262 26.71 -16.65 2.15
C GLN A 262 25.20 -16.78 2.34
N GLN A 263 24.76 -16.64 3.59
CA GLN A 263 23.33 -16.51 3.89
C GLN A 263 22.86 -15.08 3.62
N PRO A 264 21.60 -14.89 3.20
CA PRO A 264 21.05 -13.58 2.94
C PRO A 264 20.97 -12.75 4.23
N ILE A 265 21.19 -11.44 4.08
CA ILE A 265 20.92 -10.43 5.09
C ILE A 265 20.01 -9.37 4.50
N THR A 266 18.89 -9.08 5.16
CA THR A 266 17.90 -8.11 4.71
C THR A 266 17.67 -7.00 5.73
N TYR A 267 17.01 -5.94 5.30
CA TYR A 267 16.56 -4.82 6.11
C TYR A 267 15.03 -4.80 6.12
N LEU A 268 14.43 -4.53 7.27
CA LEU A 268 13.03 -4.21 7.44
C LEU A 268 12.95 -2.81 8.04
N ASN A 269 12.46 -1.84 7.26
CA ASN A 269 12.36 -0.45 7.69
C ASN A 269 10.90 -0.01 7.74
N CYS A 270 10.50 0.58 8.86
CA CYS A 270 9.23 1.29 9.01
C CYS A 270 9.47 2.70 9.55
N ASN A 271 8.41 3.50 9.72
CA ASN A 271 8.49 4.85 10.28
C ASN A 271 7.40 5.09 11.34
N PHE A 272 7.27 4.15 12.27
CA PHE A 272 6.34 4.24 13.39
C PHE A 272 6.75 5.33 14.37
N MET A 273 5.78 5.85 15.12
CA MET A 273 6.07 6.80 16.19
C MET A 273 6.90 6.12 17.28
N PRO A 274 8.02 6.72 17.73
CA PRO A 274 8.80 6.17 18.81
C PRO A 274 7.99 6.15 20.12
N ALA A 275 8.34 5.22 21.01
CA ALA A 275 7.72 5.14 22.32
C ALA A 275 8.04 6.39 23.17
N ASN A 276 7.10 6.80 24.02
CA ASN A 276 7.37 7.75 25.09
C ASN A 276 8.20 7.08 26.20
N GLU A 277 9.03 7.84 26.92
CA GLU A 277 9.85 7.31 28.02
C GLU A 277 9.05 6.43 28.99
N GLY A 278 9.50 5.19 29.19
CA GLY A 278 8.88 4.23 30.11
C GLY A 278 7.59 3.56 29.61
N LYS A 279 7.14 3.82 28.38
CA LYS A 279 6.00 3.16 27.74
C LYS A 279 6.46 2.22 26.60
N PRO A 280 5.70 1.17 26.28
CA PRO A 280 5.97 0.38 25.06
C PRO A 280 5.66 1.20 23.81
N ALA A 281 6.28 0.82 22.68
CA ALA A 281 5.86 1.33 21.38
C ALA A 281 4.47 0.77 21.03
N LEU A 282 3.55 1.67 20.67
CA LEU A 282 2.16 1.35 20.38
C LEU A 282 1.83 1.67 18.92
N LEU A 283 1.25 0.71 18.23
CA LEU A 283 0.98 0.75 16.79
C LEU A 283 -0.50 1.03 16.53
N THR A 284 -0.82 1.73 15.43
CA THR A 284 -2.17 1.61 14.85
C THR A 284 -2.34 0.25 14.18
N HIS A 285 -3.56 -0.11 13.79
CA HIS A 285 -3.74 -1.30 12.96
C HIS A 285 -3.03 -1.16 11.60
N GLY A 286 -3.03 0.04 10.99
CA GLY A 286 -2.28 0.29 9.76
C GLY A 286 -0.74 0.19 9.91
N ASP A 287 -0.20 0.51 11.09
CA ASP A 287 1.22 0.27 11.41
C ASP A 287 1.50 -1.25 11.46
N VAL A 288 0.58 -2.04 12.02
CA VAL A 288 0.67 -3.50 12.05
C VAL A 288 0.62 -4.09 10.64
N GLU A 289 -0.28 -3.60 9.79
CA GLU A 289 -0.38 -3.98 8.37
C GLU A 289 0.93 -3.73 7.63
N THR A 290 1.48 -2.53 7.79
CA THR A 290 2.77 -2.13 7.22
C THR A 290 3.90 -3.07 7.68
N LEU A 291 3.93 -3.43 8.97
CA LEU A 291 4.96 -4.33 9.51
C LEU A 291 4.87 -5.73 8.89
N PHE A 292 3.67 -6.29 8.76
CA PHE A 292 3.44 -7.61 8.15
C PHE A 292 3.76 -7.62 6.66
N HIS A 293 3.42 -6.54 5.94
CA HIS A 293 3.78 -6.34 4.53
C HIS A 293 5.31 -6.47 4.34
N GLU A 294 6.10 -5.65 5.05
CA GLU A 294 7.55 -5.67 4.91
C GLU A 294 8.20 -6.97 5.40
N PHE A 295 7.56 -7.64 6.35
CA PHE A 295 7.99 -8.94 6.81
C PHE A 295 7.77 -10.03 5.75
N GLY A 296 6.70 -9.96 4.96
CA GLY A 296 6.49 -10.85 3.82
C GLY A 296 7.59 -10.74 2.76
N HIS A 297 8.03 -9.52 2.43
CA HIS A 297 9.23 -9.33 1.60
C HIS A 297 10.49 -9.90 2.27
N ASN A 298 10.68 -9.67 3.58
CA ASN A 298 11.82 -10.23 4.31
C ASN A 298 11.84 -11.76 4.23
N LEU A 299 10.70 -12.43 4.43
CA LEU A 299 10.59 -13.88 4.29
C LEU A 299 10.95 -14.33 2.88
N HIS A 300 10.51 -13.61 1.84
CA HIS A 300 10.86 -13.94 0.46
C HIS A 300 12.37 -13.81 0.19
N GLY A 301 13.01 -12.77 0.72
CA GLY A 301 14.46 -12.59 0.63
C GLY A 301 15.26 -13.64 1.40
N LEU A 302 14.84 -13.93 2.64
CA LEU A 302 15.58 -14.78 3.58
C LEU A 302 15.40 -16.27 3.33
N LEU A 303 14.20 -16.70 2.93
CA LEU A 303 13.90 -18.14 2.83
C LEU A 303 14.25 -18.73 1.47
N THR A 304 14.74 -17.95 0.52
CA THR A 304 15.17 -18.47 -0.79
C THR A 304 16.17 -19.62 -0.67
N LYS A 305 16.04 -20.61 -1.56
CA LYS A 305 17.02 -21.69 -1.78
C LYS A 305 17.75 -21.58 -3.11
N VAL A 306 17.59 -20.45 -3.81
CA VAL A 306 18.31 -20.18 -5.05
C VAL A 306 19.74 -19.77 -4.74
N ASP A 307 20.70 -20.44 -5.37
CA ASP A 307 22.13 -20.28 -5.09
C ASP A 307 22.76 -19.06 -5.78
N TYR A 308 22.11 -18.54 -6.83
CA TYR A 308 22.62 -17.45 -7.66
C TYR A 308 22.02 -16.10 -7.25
N PRO A 309 22.82 -15.13 -6.74
CA PRO A 309 22.28 -13.88 -6.20
C PRO A 309 21.48 -13.04 -7.19
N SER A 310 21.73 -13.16 -8.51
CA SER A 310 20.97 -12.44 -9.54
C SER A 310 19.50 -12.84 -9.66
N ILE A 311 19.12 -14.01 -9.12
CA ILE A 311 17.77 -14.56 -9.15
C ILE A 311 17.34 -15.14 -7.79
N ALA A 312 18.07 -14.82 -6.71
CA ALA A 312 17.78 -15.29 -5.37
C ALA A 312 16.95 -14.28 -4.57
N GLY A 313 16.09 -14.81 -3.71
CA GLY A 313 15.17 -14.00 -2.92
C GLY A 313 14.18 -13.27 -3.82
N THR A 314 14.05 -11.97 -3.60
CA THR A 314 13.21 -11.10 -4.43
C THR A 314 13.84 -10.74 -5.78
N ASN A 315 15.12 -11.05 -6.01
CA ASN A 315 15.78 -10.75 -7.28
C ASN A 315 15.30 -11.67 -8.40
N GLY A 316 15.09 -11.10 -9.59
CA GLY A 316 14.66 -11.84 -10.77
C GLY A 316 13.21 -12.31 -10.76
N VAL A 317 12.46 -12.02 -9.68
CA VAL A 317 11.02 -12.24 -9.62
C VAL A 317 10.31 -11.18 -10.46
N ALA A 318 9.29 -11.59 -11.20
CA ALA A 318 8.45 -10.69 -11.99
C ALA A 318 7.87 -9.56 -11.12
N TRP A 319 7.92 -8.31 -11.62
CA TRP A 319 7.56 -7.12 -10.85
C TRP A 319 6.09 -7.11 -10.38
N ASP A 320 5.19 -7.71 -11.16
CA ASP A 320 3.77 -7.89 -10.83
C ASP A 320 3.48 -9.11 -9.92
N ALA A 321 4.52 -9.82 -9.48
CA ALA A 321 4.41 -10.91 -8.50
C ALA A 321 5.27 -10.70 -7.25
N VAL A 322 6.16 -9.69 -7.23
CA VAL A 322 7.06 -9.46 -6.08
C VAL A 322 6.31 -9.07 -4.80
N GLU A 323 5.13 -8.46 -4.95
CA GLU A 323 4.23 -8.03 -3.87
C GLU A 323 3.35 -9.17 -3.33
N LEU A 324 3.33 -10.35 -3.97
CA LEU A 324 2.52 -11.48 -3.50
C LEU A 324 2.87 -11.86 -2.05
N PRO A 325 4.14 -12.11 -1.66
CA PRO A 325 4.43 -12.49 -0.27
C PRO A 325 4.18 -11.40 0.77
N SER A 326 4.35 -10.12 0.41
CA SER A 326 4.08 -8.99 1.31
C SER A 326 2.58 -8.86 1.59
N GLN A 327 1.77 -8.71 0.54
CA GLN A 327 0.30 -8.61 0.64
C GLN A 327 -0.34 -9.89 1.20
N PHE A 328 0.26 -11.05 0.97
CA PHE A 328 -0.18 -12.31 1.57
C PHE A 328 -0.12 -12.25 3.10
N MET A 329 0.95 -11.71 3.68
CA MET A 329 1.10 -11.63 5.14
C MET A 329 0.10 -10.66 5.79
N GLU A 330 -0.32 -9.61 5.08
CA GLU A 330 -1.33 -8.67 5.57
C GLU A 330 -2.67 -9.36 5.87
N ASN A 331 -3.03 -10.39 5.11
CA ASN A 331 -4.34 -11.04 5.26
C ASN A 331 -4.57 -11.69 6.65
N PHE A 332 -3.51 -12.08 7.35
CA PHE A 332 -3.59 -12.69 8.67
C PHE A 332 -4.05 -11.72 9.75
N ILE A 333 -3.68 -10.43 9.65
CA ILE A 333 -3.99 -9.44 10.69
C ILE A 333 -5.48 -9.04 10.69
N TRP A 334 -6.21 -9.48 9.68
CA TRP A 334 -7.66 -9.27 9.54
C TRP A 334 -8.47 -10.46 10.08
N GLN A 335 -7.82 -11.50 10.64
CA GLN A 335 -8.53 -12.63 11.25
C GLN A 335 -8.80 -12.36 12.74
N PRO A 336 -10.04 -12.54 13.24
CA PRO A 336 -10.37 -12.36 14.65
C PRO A 336 -9.45 -13.11 15.60
N GLU A 337 -9.06 -14.36 15.28
CA GLU A 337 -8.18 -15.18 16.11
C GLU A 337 -6.78 -14.57 16.23
N VAL A 338 -6.26 -14.06 15.11
CA VAL A 338 -4.92 -13.46 15.02
C VAL A 338 -4.91 -12.08 15.68
N LEU A 339 -5.97 -11.28 15.50
CA LEU A 339 -6.20 -10.03 16.22
C LEU A 339 -6.19 -10.24 17.73
N ARG A 340 -6.91 -11.26 18.23
CA ARG A 340 -6.91 -11.60 19.67
C ARG A 340 -5.53 -12.04 20.16
N GLN A 341 -4.76 -12.78 19.33
CA GLN A 341 -3.41 -13.21 19.68
C GLN A 341 -2.44 -12.03 19.80
N MET A 342 -2.49 -11.07 18.86
CA MET A 342 -1.53 -9.96 18.80
C MET A 342 -1.87 -8.75 19.69
N SER A 343 -3.05 -8.73 20.30
CA SER A 343 -3.56 -7.54 20.99
C SER A 343 -3.77 -7.78 22.50
N SER A 344 -3.46 -6.76 23.31
CA SER A 344 -3.87 -6.64 24.72
C SER A 344 -3.53 -5.24 25.21
N HIS A 345 -4.40 -4.65 26.03
CA HIS A 345 -4.21 -3.30 26.54
C HIS A 345 -2.89 -3.19 27.32
N TYR A 346 -2.06 -2.20 26.98
CA TYR A 346 -0.69 -2.11 27.50
C TYR A 346 -0.58 -1.88 29.01
N GLU A 347 -1.59 -1.26 29.64
CA GLU A 347 -1.59 -1.00 31.09
C GLU A 347 -2.28 -2.10 31.90
N THR A 348 -3.33 -2.72 31.34
CA THR A 348 -4.23 -3.59 32.10
C THR A 348 -4.10 -5.06 31.71
N GLY A 349 -3.53 -5.36 30.54
CA GLY A 349 -3.45 -6.70 29.98
C GLY A 349 -4.78 -7.23 29.44
N GLU A 350 -5.87 -6.46 29.51
CA GLU A 350 -7.19 -6.87 29.03
C GLU A 350 -7.18 -7.16 27.52
N PRO A 351 -7.90 -8.19 27.05
CA PRO A 351 -7.99 -8.51 25.64
C PRO A 351 -8.68 -7.39 24.85
N LEU A 352 -8.44 -7.35 23.53
CA LEU A 352 -9.15 -6.44 22.66
C LEU A 352 -10.67 -6.77 22.67
N PRO A 353 -11.55 -5.81 23.00
CA PRO A 353 -12.99 -6.03 23.03
C PRO A 353 -13.56 -6.48 21.67
N GLU A 354 -14.56 -7.34 21.69
CA GLU A 354 -15.13 -7.93 20.47
C GLU A 354 -15.84 -6.90 19.57
N ASP A 355 -16.48 -5.89 20.17
CA ASP A 355 -17.06 -4.75 19.45
C ASP A 355 -16.02 -3.94 18.68
N LYS A 356 -14.80 -3.83 19.23
CA LYS A 356 -13.67 -3.19 18.54
C LYS A 356 -13.14 -4.03 17.38
N ILE A 357 -13.10 -5.36 17.52
CA ILE A 357 -12.76 -6.28 16.43
C ILE A 357 -13.80 -6.14 15.30
N GLU A 358 -15.09 -6.20 15.63
CA GLU A 358 -16.17 -6.06 14.65
C GLU A 358 -16.11 -4.69 13.93
N GLY A 359 -15.89 -3.60 14.68
CA GLY A 359 -15.71 -2.26 14.13
C GLY A 359 -14.54 -2.16 13.16
N LEU A 360 -13.39 -2.74 13.52
CA LEU A 360 -12.21 -2.80 12.67
C LEU A 360 -12.49 -3.56 11.36
N LEU A 361 -13.12 -4.73 11.43
CA LEU A 361 -13.45 -5.53 10.25
C LEU A 361 -14.44 -4.81 9.32
N LYS A 362 -15.44 -4.12 9.88
CA LYS A 362 -16.35 -3.28 9.09
C LYS A 362 -15.62 -2.10 8.45
N SER A 363 -14.61 -1.56 9.12
CA SER A 363 -13.81 -0.46 8.58
C SER A 363 -12.98 -0.86 7.37
N ARG A 364 -12.55 -2.13 7.28
CA ARG A 364 -11.78 -2.67 6.13
C ARG A 364 -12.51 -2.52 4.80
N VAL A 365 -13.83 -2.72 4.81
CA VAL A 365 -14.68 -2.71 3.61
C VAL A 365 -15.41 -1.39 3.40
N PHE A 366 -15.20 -0.41 4.29
CA PHE A 366 -15.86 0.89 4.17
C PHE A 366 -15.31 1.67 2.97
N HIS A 367 -16.18 1.99 2.01
CA HIS A 367 -15.83 2.69 0.77
C HIS A 367 -14.78 1.97 -0.09
N SER A 368 -14.71 0.63 -0.01
CA SER A 368 -13.78 -0.18 -0.78
C SER A 368 -13.99 -0.03 -2.29
N GLY A 369 -15.24 0.15 -2.75
CA GLY A 369 -15.56 0.39 -4.15
C GLY A 369 -14.92 1.69 -4.68
N MET A 370 -15.14 2.80 -3.99
CA MET A 370 -14.53 4.10 -4.33
C MET A 370 -13.01 4.05 -4.25
N HIS A 371 -12.44 3.35 -3.25
CA HIS A 371 -11.00 3.18 -3.12
C HIS A 371 -10.39 2.40 -4.30
N VAL A 372 -10.95 1.23 -4.60
CA VAL A 372 -10.42 0.32 -5.63
C VAL A 372 -10.57 0.91 -7.03
N THR A 373 -11.71 1.53 -7.32
CA THR A 373 -11.91 2.20 -8.62
C THR A 373 -10.94 3.37 -8.85
N ARG A 374 -10.52 4.05 -7.77
CA ARG A 374 -9.44 5.04 -7.83
C ARG A 374 -8.07 4.41 -8.09
N GLN A 375 -7.75 3.26 -7.49
CA GLN A 375 -6.51 2.54 -7.80
C GLN A 375 -6.50 2.01 -9.25
N LEU A 376 -7.66 1.51 -9.72
CA LEU A 376 -7.85 1.08 -11.11
C LEU A 376 -7.65 2.23 -12.11
N SER A 377 -8.05 3.47 -11.77
CA SER A 377 -7.83 4.62 -12.65
C SER A 377 -6.36 4.92 -12.90
N PHE A 378 -5.50 4.67 -11.90
CA PHE A 378 -4.07 4.86 -12.02
C PHE A 378 -3.41 3.81 -12.90
N GLY A 379 -3.78 2.53 -12.72
CA GLY A 379 -3.31 1.44 -13.59
C GLY A 379 -3.78 1.64 -15.03
N TRP A 380 -5.04 2.05 -15.21
CA TRP A 380 -5.58 2.35 -16.53
C TRP A 380 -4.87 3.51 -17.20
N LEU A 381 -4.71 4.64 -16.51
CA LEU A 381 -3.98 5.80 -17.01
C LEU A 381 -2.55 5.43 -17.44
N ASP A 382 -1.82 4.73 -16.58
CA ASP A 382 -0.45 4.31 -16.87
C ASP A 382 -0.36 3.55 -18.20
N LEU A 383 -1.25 2.58 -18.42
CA LEU A 383 -1.28 1.83 -19.67
C LEU A 383 -1.68 2.71 -20.86
N GLN A 384 -2.69 3.58 -20.71
CA GLN A 384 -3.10 4.47 -21.80
C GLN A 384 -1.98 5.41 -22.25
N LEU A 385 -1.17 5.91 -21.32
CA LEU A 385 -0.02 6.77 -21.61
C LEU A 385 1.12 6.03 -22.32
N HIS A 386 1.28 4.72 -22.09
CA HIS A 386 2.39 3.92 -22.64
C HIS A 386 2.01 3.05 -23.84
N LEU A 387 0.71 2.90 -24.15
CA LEU A 387 0.22 2.22 -25.36
C LEU A 387 0.19 3.14 -26.58
N ASN A 388 -0.08 4.43 -26.35
CA ASN A 388 -0.36 5.40 -27.40
C ASN A 388 0.79 6.41 -27.54
N SER A 389 0.95 7.00 -28.73
CA SER A 389 1.77 8.20 -28.88
C SER A 389 0.99 9.41 -28.37
N ILE A 390 1.53 10.11 -27.37
CA ILE A 390 0.86 11.21 -26.66
C ILE A 390 1.42 12.55 -27.10
N ASP A 391 0.53 13.52 -27.34
CA ASP A 391 0.86 14.95 -27.48
C ASP A 391 0.31 15.76 -26.30
N ASN A 392 0.60 17.07 -26.27
CA ASN A 392 0.23 17.91 -25.13
C ASN A 392 -1.29 18.02 -24.94
N ASP A 393 -2.04 18.16 -26.03
CA ASP A 393 -3.50 18.30 -25.98
C ASP A 393 -4.17 17.00 -25.51
N SER A 394 -3.61 15.83 -25.87
CA SER A 394 -4.14 14.53 -25.47
C SER A 394 -3.78 14.10 -24.05
N LEU A 395 -2.68 14.59 -23.45
CA LEU A 395 -2.27 14.18 -22.10
C LEU A 395 -3.38 14.43 -21.07
N ASN A 396 -3.87 15.68 -20.98
CA ASN A 396 -4.91 16.04 -20.02
C ASN A 396 -6.25 15.34 -20.30
N GLN A 397 -6.58 15.14 -21.57
CA GLN A 397 -7.80 14.41 -21.97
C GLN A 397 -7.73 12.94 -21.54
N ILE A 398 -6.59 12.27 -21.76
CA ILE A 398 -6.38 10.87 -21.35
C ILE A 398 -6.43 10.74 -19.83
N VAL A 399 -5.85 11.70 -19.10
CA VAL A 399 -5.93 11.77 -17.64
C VAL A 399 -7.38 11.87 -17.18
N HIS A 400 -8.14 12.81 -17.74
CA HIS A 400 -9.55 12.98 -17.42
C HIS A 400 -10.36 11.71 -17.72
N ASP A 401 -10.26 11.18 -18.95
CA ASP A 401 -11.04 10.02 -19.39
C ASP A 401 -10.69 8.76 -18.61
N SER A 402 -9.42 8.57 -18.25
CA SER A 402 -8.99 7.44 -17.42
C SER A 402 -9.65 7.48 -16.04
N ILE A 403 -9.79 8.66 -15.43
CA ILE A 403 -10.46 8.76 -14.13
C ILE A 403 -11.97 8.59 -14.27
N THR A 404 -12.62 9.26 -15.22
CA THR A 404 -14.09 9.23 -15.34
C THR A 404 -14.61 7.87 -15.82
N ASN A 405 -13.83 7.14 -16.61
CA ASN A 405 -14.24 5.83 -17.11
C ASN A 405 -14.10 4.73 -16.05
N THR A 406 -13.15 4.84 -15.11
CA THR A 406 -12.92 3.78 -14.12
C THR A 406 -13.44 4.12 -12.72
N SER A 407 -13.43 5.40 -12.33
CA SER A 407 -13.88 5.88 -11.01
C SER A 407 -15.23 6.59 -11.09
N VAL A 408 -15.81 6.83 -9.91
CA VAL A 408 -17.05 7.58 -9.71
C VAL A 408 -16.79 8.95 -9.07
N THR A 409 -15.60 9.16 -8.49
CA THR A 409 -15.29 10.40 -7.78
C THR A 409 -15.29 11.61 -8.74
N PRO A 410 -15.82 12.77 -8.33
CA PRO A 410 -15.79 13.98 -9.15
C PRO A 410 -14.37 14.36 -9.55
N VAL A 411 -14.18 14.77 -10.81
CA VAL A 411 -12.88 15.19 -11.36
C VAL A 411 -12.98 16.66 -11.76
N PRO A 412 -12.28 17.57 -11.07
CA PRO A 412 -12.26 18.97 -11.47
C PRO A 412 -11.45 19.18 -12.76
N ASP A 413 -11.85 20.14 -13.60
CA ASP A 413 -11.17 20.46 -14.88
C ASP A 413 -9.68 20.86 -14.71
N PHE A 414 -9.35 21.42 -13.56
CA PHE A 414 -7.96 21.78 -13.22
C PHE A 414 -7.10 20.58 -12.82
N ASN A 415 -7.62 19.36 -12.83
CA ASN A 415 -6.87 18.19 -12.39
C ASN A 415 -5.59 17.99 -13.22
N ARG A 416 -4.44 17.87 -12.55
CA ARG A 416 -3.13 17.60 -13.14
C ARG A 416 -2.37 16.54 -12.35
N PHE A 417 -3.08 15.56 -11.79
CA PHE A 417 -2.47 14.62 -10.86
C PHE A 417 -1.30 13.83 -11.51
N ALA A 418 -1.38 13.58 -12.81
CA ALA A 418 -0.35 12.89 -13.60
C ALA A 418 1.01 13.59 -13.51
N ASN A 419 1.03 14.93 -13.42
CA ASN A 419 2.25 15.73 -13.30
C ASN A 419 3.07 15.42 -12.03
N ALA A 420 2.44 14.83 -11.02
CA ALA A 420 3.07 14.40 -9.79
C ALA A 420 2.94 12.88 -9.56
N PHE A 421 2.77 12.10 -10.64
CA PHE A 421 2.63 10.65 -10.58
C PHE A 421 4.01 9.96 -10.64
N ASN A 422 4.79 10.14 -9.58
CA ASN A 422 6.19 9.69 -9.54
C ASN A 422 6.37 8.19 -9.78
N HIS A 423 5.41 7.33 -9.41
CA HIS A 423 5.51 5.88 -9.61
C HIS A 423 5.86 5.50 -11.06
N ILE A 424 5.27 6.21 -12.04
CA ILE A 424 5.43 5.89 -13.46
C ILE A 424 6.47 6.79 -14.16
N PHE A 425 6.82 7.95 -13.61
CA PHE A 425 7.79 8.87 -14.24
C PHE A 425 9.17 8.91 -13.59
N GLU A 426 9.27 8.56 -12.31
CA GLU A 426 10.52 8.53 -11.52
C GLU A 426 10.79 7.14 -10.89
N GLY A 427 9.76 6.29 -10.80
CA GLY A 427 9.82 4.96 -10.19
C GLY A 427 9.86 3.79 -11.18
N GLY A 428 9.76 2.57 -10.62
CA GLY A 428 9.81 1.31 -11.36
C GLY A 428 8.48 0.85 -11.98
N TYR A 429 7.40 1.63 -11.88
CA TYR A 429 6.04 1.19 -12.23
C TYR A 429 5.55 1.70 -13.58
N ALA A 430 6.42 2.24 -14.44
CA ALA A 430 6.03 2.64 -15.80
C ALA A 430 5.50 1.45 -16.62
N ALA A 431 4.28 1.55 -17.14
CA ALA A 431 3.55 0.42 -17.73
C ALA A 431 3.55 -0.81 -16.80
N GLY A 432 3.22 -0.56 -15.54
CA GLY A 432 3.37 -1.51 -14.44
C GLY A 432 2.62 -1.11 -13.18
N TYR A 433 1.87 0.00 -13.16
CA TYR A 433 1.14 0.38 -11.96
C TYR A 433 0.02 -0.63 -11.63
N TYR A 434 -0.49 -1.36 -12.63
CA TYR A 434 -1.43 -2.47 -12.44
C TYR A 434 -0.89 -3.57 -11.50
N SER A 435 0.43 -3.67 -11.34
CA SER A 435 1.10 -4.68 -10.51
C SER A 435 0.59 -4.72 -9.07
N TYR A 436 0.16 -3.59 -8.49
CA TYR A 436 -0.42 -3.57 -7.14
C TYR A 436 -1.68 -4.43 -7.03
N LEU A 437 -2.67 -4.17 -7.89
CA LEU A 437 -3.93 -4.91 -7.89
C LEU A 437 -3.77 -6.34 -8.42
N TRP A 438 -2.84 -6.54 -9.36
CA TRP A 438 -2.49 -7.88 -9.83
C TRP A 438 -1.98 -8.73 -8.67
N ALA A 439 -1.04 -8.21 -7.90
CA ALA A 439 -0.49 -8.90 -6.74
C ALA A 439 -1.50 -9.03 -5.59
N ASP A 440 -2.41 -8.07 -5.39
CA ASP A 440 -3.53 -8.22 -4.44
C ASP A 440 -4.40 -9.44 -4.80
N VAL A 441 -4.66 -9.68 -6.09
CA VAL A 441 -5.40 -10.87 -6.54
C VAL A 441 -4.61 -12.14 -6.25
N LEU A 442 -3.30 -12.15 -6.53
CA LEU A 442 -2.45 -13.29 -6.19
C LEU A 442 -2.47 -13.55 -4.68
N ALA A 443 -2.31 -12.52 -3.87
CA ALA A 443 -2.23 -12.60 -2.42
C ALA A 443 -3.55 -13.07 -1.80
N ALA A 444 -4.68 -12.49 -2.22
CA ALA A 444 -6.00 -12.88 -1.73
C ALA A 444 -6.35 -14.33 -2.13
N ASP A 445 -6.04 -14.75 -3.35
CA ASP A 445 -6.31 -16.12 -3.82
C ASP A 445 -5.33 -17.13 -3.20
N ALA A 446 -4.08 -16.74 -2.97
CA ALA A 446 -3.14 -17.57 -2.23
C ALA A 446 -3.60 -17.76 -0.78
N TYR A 447 -4.05 -16.68 -0.14
CA TYR A 447 -4.62 -16.70 1.20
C TYR A 447 -5.91 -17.52 1.28
N SER A 448 -6.73 -17.53 0.22
CA SER A 448 -7.96 -18.32 0.20
C SER A 448 -7.70 -19.84 0.33
N ALA A 449 -6.51 -20.32 -0.06
CA ALA A 449 -6.12 -21.72 0.19
C ALA A 449 -6.02 -22.03 1.70
N PHE A 450 -5.63 -21.05 2.53
CA PHE A 450 -5.63 -21.19 3.99
C PHE A 450 -7.05 -21.10 4.55
N GLN A 451 -7.95 -20.32 3.94
CA GLN A 451 -9.36 -20.33 4.33
C GLN A 451 -10.03 -21.68 4.02
N GLU A 452 -9.63 -22.35 2.94
CA GLU A 452 -10.12 -23.68 2.54
C GLU A 452 -9.64 -24.80 3.47
N ASN A 453 -8.37 -24.75 3.93
CA ASN A 453 -7.73 -25.85 4.68
C ASN A 453 -7.62 -25.59 6.18
N GLY A 454 -7.70 -24.33 6.62
CA GLY A 454 -7.47 -23.88 8.00
C GLY A 454 -6.45 -22.73 8.05
N LEU A 455 -6.76 -21.67 8.80
CA LEU A 455 -6.02 -20.39 8.77
C LEU A 455 -4.50 -20.52 8.99
N LEU A 456 -4.07 -21.45 9.84
CA LEU A 456 -2.65 -21.71 10.12
C LEU A 456 -2.27 -23.15 9.76
N ASP A 457 -2.85 -23.68 8.67
CA ASP A 457 -2.56 -25.01 8.17
C ASP A 457 -1.10 -25.13 7.72
N LYS A 458 -0.39 -26.09 8.34
CA LYS A 458 1.05 -26.26 8.13
C LYS A 458 1.37 -26.78 6.74
N ASP A 459 0.55 -27.68 6.20
CA ASP A 459 0.83 -28.28 4.89
C ASP A 459 0.68 -27.24 3.77
N THR A 460 -0.34 -26.38 3.87
CA THR A 460 -0.52 -25.23 2.98
C THR A 460 0.65 -24.23 3.15
N GLY A 461 1.07 -23.94 4.38
CA GLY A 461 2.25 -23.09 4.66
C GLY A 461 3.54 -23.62 4.07
N ARG A 462 3.79 -24.93 4.20
CA ARG A 462 4.95 -25.64 3.60
C ARG A 462 4.91 -25.56 2.08
N LYS A 463 3.73 -25.72 1.48
CA LYS A 463 3.58 -25.59 0.04
C LYS A 463 3.88 -24.15 -0.43
N PHE A 464 3.39 -23.14 0.29
CA PHE A 464 3.70 -21.74 -0.02
C PHE A 464 5.21 -21.46 0.11
N LEU A 465 5.84 -21.96 1.16
CA LEU A 465 7.29 -21.89 1.33
C LEU A 465 8.03 -22.48 0.12
N HIS A 466 7.75 -23.73 -0.25
CA HIS A 466 8.51 -24.44 -1.28
C HIS A 466 8.23 -23.93 -2.70
N GLU A 467 7.01 -23.50 -3.00
CA GLU A 467 6.62 -23.12 -4.36
C GLU A 467 6.72 -21.62 -4.63
N ILE A 468 6.72 -20.76 -3.59
CA ILE A 468 6.79 -19.30 -3.72
C ILE A 468 8.07 -18.74 -3.09
N LEU A 469 8.28 -18.93 -1.79
CA LEU A 469 9.36 -18.25 -1.06
C LEU A 469 10.76 -18.82 -1.37
N GLU A 470 10.87 -20.14 -1.59
CA GLU A 470 12.16 -20.80 -1.81
C GLU A 470 12.68 -20.66 -3.25
N VAL A 471 11.82 -20.36 -4.22
CA VAL A 471 12.15 -20.46 -5.66
C VAL A 471 12.73 -19.19 -6.28
N GLY A 472 12.57 -18.02 -5.66
CA GLY A 472 13.04 -16.74 -6.20
C GLY A 472 12.71 -16.56 -7.69
N GLY A 473 13.63 -15.95 -8.45
CA GLY A 473 13.52 -15.81 -9.90
C GLY A 473 13.91 -17.07 -10.71
N SER A 474 14.05 -18.25 -10.08
CA SER A 474 14.43 -19.49 -10.78
C SER A 474 13.26 -20.19 -11.47
N ARG A 475 12.03 -19.77 -11.17
CA ARG A 475 10.79 -20.25 -11.78
C ARG A 475 9.92 -19.07 -12.13
N GLU A 476 9.26 -19.15 -13.29
CA GLU A 476 8.27 -18.14 -13.69
C GLU A 476 7.16 -18.01 -12.64
N ALA A 477 6.76 -16.76 -12.33
CA ALA A 477 5.85 -16.47 -11.22
C ALA A 477 4.47 -17.15 -11.38
N MET A 478 3.94 -17.22 -12.60
CA MET A 478 2.70 -17.95 -12.89
C MET A 478 2.83 -19.45 -12.63
N ASP A 479 3.96 -20.05 -12.96
CA ASP A 479 4.20 -21.48 -12.72
C ASP A 479 4.42 -21.78 -11.23
N ALA A 480 5.10 -20.88 -10.52
CA ALA A 480 5.23 -20.90 -9.06
C ALA A 480 3.84 -20.85 -8.39
N PHE A 481 2.99 -19.89 -8.81
CA PHE A 481 1.62 -19.76 -8.31
C PHE A 481 0.77 -21.00 -8.62
N LYS A 482 0.81 -21.52 -9.86
CA LYS A 482 0.09 -22.75 -10.24
C LYS A 482 0.55 -23.96 -9.43
N ALA A 483 1.85 -24.10 -9.17
CA ALA A 483 2.37 -25.18 -8.36
C ALA A 483 1.81 -25.11 -6.92
N PHE A 484 1.76 -23.91 -6.34
CA PHE A 484 1.16 -23.66 -5.03
C PHE A 484 -0.36 -23.88 -5.03
N ARG A 485 -1.10 -23.14 -5.87
CA ARG A 485 -2.57 -23.07 -5.85
C ARG A 485 -3.25 -24.24 -6.54
N GLY A 486 -2.56 -24.91 -7.46
CA GLY A 486 -3.09 -25.97 -8.33
C GLY A 486 -3.82 -25.46 -9.57
N ARG A 487 -3.90 -24.14 -9.77
CA ARG A 487 -4.61 -23.46 -10.87
C ARG A 487 -4.09 -22.03 -11.06
N GLU A 488 -4.54 -21.37 -12.12
CA GLU A 488 -4.34 -19.93 -12.34
C GLU A 488 -5.05 -19.08 -11.26
N PRO A 489 -4.53 -17.87 -10.98
CA PRO A 489 -5.13 -16.96 -10.03
C PRO A 489 -6.51 -16.50 -10.48
N LYS A 490 -7.38 -16.24 -9.51
CA LYS A 490 -8.75 -15.74 -9.73
C LYS A 490 -9.06 -14.52 -8.85
N PRO A 491 -9.75 -13.50 -9.36
CA PRO A 491 -10.04 -12.28 -8.60
C PRO A 491 -11.08 -12.46 -7.49
N ASP A 492 -11.84 -13.56 -7.50
CA ASP A 492 -12.98 -13.81 -6.61
C ASP A 492 -12.65 -13.62 -5.12
N ALA A 493 -11.47 -14.06 -4.68
CA ALA A 493 -11.05 -13.92 -3.29
C ALA A 493 -10.87 -12.45 -2.90
N LEU A 494 -10.20 -11.67 -3.74
CA LEU A 494 -10.02 -10.23 -3.53
C LEU A 494 -11.37 -9.51 -3.56
N LEU A 495 -12.21 -9.82 -4.55
CA LEU A 495 -13.55 -9.22 -4.68
C LEU A 495 -14.41 -9.46 -3.43
N ARG A 496 -14.33 -10.66 -2.81
CA ARG A 496 -15.00 -10.94 -1.53
C ARG A 496 -14.41 -10.18 -0.36
N GLN A 497 -13.07 -10.14 -0.25
CA GLN A 497 -12.39 -9.41 0.83
C GLN A 497 -12.74 -7.92 0.83
N LEU A 498 -12.97 -7.36 -0.35
CA LEU A 498 -13.34 -5.97 -0.56
C LEU A 498 -14.86 -5.75 -0.60
N ALA A 499 -15.67 -6.78 -0.34
CA ALA A 499 -17.14 -6.71 -0.41
C ALA A 499 -17.68 -6.16 -1.75
N LEU A 500 -16.99 -6.44 -2.87
CA LEU A 500 -17.36 -5.99 -4.21
C LEU A 500 -18.32 -6.95 -4.93
N VAL A 501 -18.52 -8.15 -4.38
CA VAL A 501 -19.49 -9.15 -4.83
C VAL A 501 -20.26 -9.69 -3.63
N ASP A 502 -21.52 -10.06 -3.83
CA ASP A 502 -22.34 -10.63 -2.76
C ASP A 502 -21.82 -12.02 -2.35
N ALA A 503 -21.83 -12.32 -1.06
CA ALA A 503 -21.40 -13.63 -0.55
C ALA A 503 -22.25 -14.82 -1.06
N ALA A 504 -23.42 -14.53 -1.66
CA ALA A 504 -24.35 -15.53 -2.17
C ALA A 504 -23.99 -16.09 -3.56
N ASP A 505 -23.00 -15.51 -4.25
CA ASP A 505 -22.62 -15.92 -5.61
C ASP A 505 -21.72 -17.18 -5.66
N ASP A 506 -21.39 -17.82 -4.53
CA ASP A 506 -20.80 -19.18 -4.56
C ASP A 506 -21.12 -20.02 -3.31
N SER A 507 -21.51 -21.27 -3.55
CA SER A 507 -22.02 -22.25 -2.58
C SER A 507 -20.96 -22.96 -1.73
N THR A 508 -19.74 -22.41 -1.60
CA THR A 508 -18.59 -23.23 -1.19
C THR A 508 -17.84 -22.83 0.07
N ILE A 509 -18.04 -21.68 0.72
CA ILE A 509 -17.32 -21.38 1.97
C ILE A 509 -18.21 -20.58 2.93
N GLY A 510 -18.55 -21.19 4.07
CA GLY A 510 -19.31 -20.56 5.15
C GLY A 510 -18.44 -19.54 5.89
N ILE A 511 -19.04 -18.37 6.14
CA ILE A 511 -18.52 -17.28 6.98
C ILE A 511 -18.22 -17.78 8.39
#